data_AF-A0A7G1IV22-F1
#
_entry.id   AF-A0A7G1IV22-F1
#
_cell.length_a   1.000
_cell.length_b   1.000
_cell.length_c   1.000
_cell.angle_alpha   90.00
_cell.angle_beta   90.00
_cell.angle_gamma   90.00
#
_symmetry.space_group_name_H-M   'P 1'
#
loop_
_entity.id
_entity.type
_entity.pdbx_description
1 polymer ?
#
loop_
_entity_poly.entity_id
_entity_poly.type
_entity_poly.pdbx_seq_one_letter_code
_entity_poly.pdbx_strand_id
1 'polypeptide(L)'
;MYDTDIVWDKLDEELLLKYSIPFNSKELEEEGQLTINPEYGYEFSHTLETQIRGQLKNGLAMIDFYESCDKRNRLTRYGNDYIATLIISLYKSICKMV
;
A
#
# COMPACT_ATOMS: atom_id res chain seq x y z
N MET A 1 -7.00 9.11 0.94
CA MET A 1 -5.54 9.10 1.12
C MET A 1 -5.05 10.53 1.27
N TYR A 2 -4.11 10.73 2.19
CA TYR A 2 -3.46 12.01 2.41
C TYR A 2 -2.31 12.21 1.42
N ASP A 3 -1.83 13.44 1.30
CA ASP A 3 -0.58 13.72 0.58
C ASP A 3 0.62 13.24 1.41
N THR A 4 1.48 12.42 0.80
CA THR A 4 2.61 11.77 1.48
C THR A 4 3.65 12.78 1.97
N ASP A 5 3.96 13.80 1.18
CA ASP A 5 4.93 14.84 1.58
C ASP A 5 4.41 15.61 2.81
N ILE A 6 3.08 15.82 2.90
CA ILE A 6 2.46 16.47 4.05
C ILE A 6 2.43 15.56 5.29
N VAL A 7 2.30 14.25 5.08
CA VAL A 7 2.34 13.27 6.18
C VAL A 7 3.74 13.19 6.79
N TRP A 8 4.79 13.16 5.97
CA TRP A 8 6.16 12.87 6.42
C TRP A 8 7.04 14.10 6.61
N ASP A 9 6.99 15.06 5.71
CA ASP A 9 8.01 16.11 5.62
C ASP A 9 7.49 17.49 6.04
N LYS A 10 6.18 17.76 5.91
CA LYS A 10 5.58 19.06 6.21
C LYS A 10 4.64 18.99 7.42
N LEU A 11 5.20 18.70 8.58
CA LEU A 11 4.44 18.52 9.83
C LEU A 11 3.65 19.76 10.28
N ASP A 12 4.12 20.95 9.90
CA ASP A 12 3.47 22.23 10.22
C ASP A 12 2.30 22.57 9.27
N GLU A 13 2.18 21.89 8.13
CA GLU A 13 1.07 22.07 7.21
C GLU A 13 -0.19 21.34 7.73
N GLU A 14 -1.36 21.91 7.44
CA GLU A 14 -2.65 21.28 7.75
C GLU A 14 -2.84 20.01 6.91
N LEU A 15 -3.14 18.90 7.57
CA LEU A 15 -3.31 17.62 6.91
C LEU A 15 -4.74 17.46 6.40
N LEU A 16 -4.94 17.60 5.09
CA LEU A 16 -6.24 17.47 4.43
C LEU A 16 -6.35 16.16 3.64
N LEU A 17 -7.55 15.56 3.65
CA LEU A 17 -7.83 14.40 2.80
C LEU A 17 -7.81 14.83 1.33
N LYS A 18 -6.87 14.29 0.56
CA LYS A 18 -6.59 14.78 -0.80
C LYS A 18 -7.11 13.86 -1.90
N TYR A 19 -6.94 12.54 -1.75
CA TYR A 19 -7.20 11.58 -2.81
C TYR A 19 -8.24 10.52 -2.40
N SER A 20 -9.10 10.12 -3.33
CA SER A 20 -9.99 8.96 -3.16
C SER A 20 -9.21 7.64 -3.24
N ILE A 21 -9.80 6.56 -2.74
CA ILE A 21 -9.29 5.19 -2.92
C ILE A 21 -10.21 4.50 -3.94
N PRO A 22 -9.67 3.80 -4.98
CA PRO A 22 -8.26 3.58 -5.24
C PRO A 22 -7.54 4.84 -5.75
N PHE A 23 -6.22 4.89 -5.52
CA PHE A 23 -5.34 5.96 -5.97
C PHE A 23 -4.22 5.39 -6.82
N ASN A 24 -3.87 6.08 -7.90
CA ASN A 24 -2.77 5.74 -8.79
C ASN A 24 -1.97 7.01 -9.11
N SER A 25 -0.83 7.19 -8.45
CA SER A 25 0.03 8.36 -8.67
C SER A 25 0.53 8.49 -10.11
N LYS A 26 0.68 7.37 -10.83
CA LYS A 26 1.16 7.36 -12.22
C LYS A 26 0.17 8.02 -13.17
N GLU A 27 -1.12 7.75 -13.02
CA GLU A 27 -2.17 8.37 -13.86
C GLU A 27 -2.16 9.89 -13.71
N LEU A 28 -2.02 10.38 -12.48
CA LEU A 28 -1.97 11.81 -12.20
C LEU A 28 -0.68 12.47 -12.69
N GLU A 29 0.45 11.75 -12.70
CA GLU A 29 1.69 12.22 -13.30
C GLU A 29 1.55 12.34 -14.82
N GLU A 30 0.95 11.34 -15.48
CA GLU A 30 0.65 11.35 -16.92
C GLU A 30 -0.29 12.50 -17.30
N GLU A 31 -1.23 12.86 -16.41
CA GLU A 31 -2.12 14.02 -16.54
C GLU A 31 -1.46 15.37 -16.18
N GLY A 32 -0.20 15.36 -15.70
CA GLY A 32 0.53 16.56 -15.29
C GLY A 32 0.04 17.20 -13.99
N GLN A 33 -0.76 16.49 -13.19
CA GLN A 33 -1.32 16.98 -11.93
C GLN A 33 -0.38 16.81 -10.74
N LEU A 34 0.61 15.93 -10.88
CA LEU A 34 1.67 15.74 -9.90
C LEU A 34 2.99 15.40 -10.61
N THR A 35 4.09 15.51 -9.87
CA THR A 35 5.41 15.07 -10.33
C THR A 35 5.98 14.16 -9.28
N ILE A 36 6.28 12.91 -9.65
CA ILE A 36 6.92 11.98 -8.73
C ILE A 36 8.43 12.18 -8.81
N ASN A 37 9.04 12.39 -7.65
CA ASN A 37 10.48 12.44 -7.57
C ASN A 37 11.03 11.03 -7.88
N PRO A 38 11.88 10.86 -8.90
CA PRO A 38 12.35 9.55 -9.35
C PRO A 38 13.21 8.79 -8.33
N GLU A 39 13.72 9.47 -7.30
CA GLU A 39 14.39 8.82 -6.16
C GLU A 39 13.39 8.06 -5.26
N TYR A 40 12.09 8.37 -5.39
CA TYR A 40 11.00 7.74 -4.67
C TYR A 40 10.15 6.87 -5.61
N GLY A 41 9.48 5.88 -5.05
CA GLY A 41 8.60 4.99 -5.81
C GLY A 41 7.23 5.61 -6.08
N TYR A 42 6.53 5.10 -7.08
CA TYR A 42 5.11 5.39 -7.26
C TYR A 42 4.30 4.84 -6.08
N GLU A 43 3.38 5.65 -5.61
CA GLU A 43 2.45 5.27 -4.56
C GLU A 43 1.06 4.96 -5.13
N PHE A 44 0.46 3.92 -4.58
CA PHE A 44 -0.86 3.44 -4.97
C PHE A 44 -1.67 3.21 -3.70
N SER A 45 -2.98 3.35 -3.79
CA SER A 45 -3.87 2.94 -2.70
C SER A 45 -4.98 2.03 -3.19
N HIS A 46 -5.35 1.09 -2.33
CA HIS A 46 -6.44 0.16 -2.51
C HIS A 46 -7.15 -0.06 -1.19
N THR A 47 -8.34 -0.66 -1.23
CA THR A 47 -8.95 -1.20 -0.02
C THR A 47 -8.18 -2.44 0.45
N LEU A 48 -8.16 -2.69 1.77
CA LEU A 48 -7.59 -3.93 2.32
C LEU A 48 -8.23 -5.17 1.71
N GLU A 49 -9.54 -5.13 1.42
CA GLU A 49 -10.22 -6.22 0.72
C GLU A 49 -9.57 -6.48 -0.64
N THR A 50 -9.36 -5.44 -1.46
CA THR A 50 -8.76 -5.61 -2.79
C THR A 50 -7.36 -6.20 -2.68
N GLN A 51 -6.54 -5.68 -1.76
CA GLN A 51 -5.16 -6.10 -1.55
C GLN A 51 -5.09 -7.57 -1.09
N ILE A 52 -5.81 -7.94 -0.03
CA ILE A 52 -5.76 -9.30 0.54
C ILE A 52 -6.47 -10.30 -0.39
N ARG A 53 -7.66 -9.95 -0.91
CA ARG A 53 -8.44 -10.85 -1.77
C ARG A 53 -7.74 -11.12 -3.10
N GLY A 54 -6.98 -10.17 -3.64
CA GLY A 54 -6.15 -10.39 -4.82
C GLY A 54 -5.16 -11.53 -4.62
N GLN A 55 -4.52 -11.60 -3.46
CA GLN A 55 -3.59 -12.69 -3.14
C GLN A 55 -4.31 -14.04 -3.00
N LEU A 56 -5.44 -14.06 -2.26
CA LEU A 56 -6.23 -15.27 -2.05
C LEU A 56 -6.79 -15.83 -3.36
N LYS A 57 -7.27 -14.97 -4.27
CA LYS A 57 -7.78 -15.38 -5.59
C LYS A 57 -6.71 -16.02 -6.46
N ASN A 58 -5.44 -15.65 -6.28
CA ASN A 58 -4.30 -16.26 -6.97
C ASN A 58 -3.84 -17.59 -6.33
N GLY A 59 -4.63 -18.16 -5.41
CA GLY A 59 -4.34 -19.45 -4.79
C GLY A 59 -3.24 -19.40 -3.73
N LEU A 60 -2.89 -18.20 -3.28
CA LEU A 60 -1.92 -18.03 -2.22
C LEU A 60 -2.58 -18.16 -0.85
N ALA A 61 -1.89 -18.78 0.10
CA ALA A 61 -2.35 -18.92 1.48
C ALA A 61 -1.66 -17.88 2.36
N MET A 62 -2.45 -17.07 3.05
CA MET A 62 -1.93 -16.16 4.07
C MET A 62 -1.63 -16.96 5.34
N ILE A 63 -0.39 -16.85 5.81
CA ILE A 63 0.12 -17.55 6.98
C ILE A 63 0.19 -16.61 8.18
N ASP A 64 0.49 -15.34 7.94
CA ASP A 64 0.60 -14.35 9.01
C ASP A 64 0.27 -12.94 8.50
N PHE A 65 -0.01 -12.04 9.44
CA PHE A 65 -0.35 -10.65 9.21
C PHE A 65 0.37 -9.78 10.24
N TYR A 66 1.18 -8.84 9.75
CA TYR A 66 1.97 -7.94 10.57
C TYR A 66 1.52 -6.52 10.39
N GLU A 67 1.57 -5.77 11.47
CA GLU A 67 1.38 -4.33 11.48
C GLU A 67 2.59 -3.67 12.13
N SER A 68 2.94 -2.47 11.67
CA SER A 68 3.99 -1.69 12.31
C SER A 68 3.71 -0.19 12.25
N CYS A 69 4.43 0.51 13.12
CA CYS A 69 4.33 1.93 13.33
C CYS A 69 5.69 2.57 13.09
N ASP A 70 5.73 3.70 12.38
CA ASP A 70 6.92 4.53 12.30
C ASP A 70 6.71 5.80 13.11
N LYS A 71 7.44 5.95 14.22
CA LYS A 71 7.30 7.08 15.14
C LYS A 71 7.51 8.47 14.51
N ARG A 72 8.09 8.53 13.31
CA ARG A 72 8.23 9.78 12.54
C ARG A 72 6.93 10.18 11.84
N ASN A 73 6.03 9.24 11.55
CA ASN A 73 4.75 9.51 10.93
C ASN A 73 3.80 10.19 11.92
N ARG A 74 3.25 11.35 11.55
CA ARG A 74 2.29 12.08 12.40
C ARG A 74 0.95 11.36 12.59
N LEU A 75 0.66 10.36 11.76
CA LEU A 75 -0.58 9.57 11.80
C LEU A 75 -0.50 8.35 12.71
N THR A 76 0.71 7.90 13.11
CA THR A 76 0.92 6.71 13.96
C THR A 76 0.15 6.74 15.28
N ARG A 77 -0.13 7.94 15.79
CA ARG A 77 -0.93 8.13 17.02
C ARG A 77 -2.40 7.71 16.87
N TYR A 78 -2.87 7.52 15.64
CA TYR A 78 -4.24 7.14 15.32
C TYR A 78 -4.36 5.69 14.83
N GLY A 79 -3.26 5.02 14.50
CA GLY A 79 -3.25 3.64 14.02
C GLY A 79 -1.89 3.19 13.51
N ASN A 80 -1.79 1.93 13.09
CA ASN A 80 -0.59 1.40 12.45
C ASN A 80 -0.44 2.00 11.04
N ASP A 81 0.80 2.35 10.65
CA ASP A 81 1.08 3.02 9.37
C ASP A 81 1.36 2.01 8.25
N TYR A 82 1.81 0.81 8.62
CA TYR A 82 2.21 -0.23 7.68
C TYR A 82 1.57 -1.57 8.00
N ILE A 83 1.26 -2.30 6.94
CA ILE A 83 0.85 -3.70 7.02
C ILE A 83 1.76 -4.55 6.13
N ALA A 84 2.00 -5.79 6.54
CA ALA A 84 2.66 -6.79 5.72
C ALA A 84 1.93 -8.14 5.87
N THR A 85 1.80 -8.86 4.77
CA THR A 85 1.22 -10.21 4.78
C THR A 85 2.32 -11.23 4.51
N LEU A 86 2.42 -12.25 5.36
CA LEU A 86 3.21 -13.43 5.04
C LEU A 86 2.32 -14.41 4.28
N ILE A 87 2.69 -14.67 3.04
CA ILE A 87 1.89 -15.47 2.13
C ILE A 87 2.77 -16.52 1.47
N ILE A 88 2.26 -17.74 1.34
CA ILE A 88 2.94 -18.83 0.63
C ILE A 88 2.15 -19.25 -0.61
N SER A 89 2.87 -19.61 -1.67
CA SER A 89 2.28 -20.28 -2.82
C SER A 89 1.99 -21.73 -2.48
N LEU A 90 0.74 -22.14 -2.66
CA LEU A 90 0.37 -23.55 -2.60
C LEU A 90 0.68 -24.19 -3.97
N TYR A 91 1.95 -24.45 -4.26
CA TYR A 91 2.30 -25.32 -5.38
C TYR A 91 1.71 -26.71 -5.11
N LYS A 92 0.63 -27.07 -5.81
CA LYS A 92 0.31 -28.48 -5.99
C LYS A 92 1.45 -29.07 -6.79
N SER A 93 2.29 -29.87 -6.15
CA SER A 93 3.08 -30.87 -6.87
C SER A 93 2.06 -31.78 -7.57
N ILE A 94 1.70 -31.42 -8.79
CA ILE A 94 1.17 -32.38 -9.74
C ILE A 94 2.40 -33.17 -10.13
N CYS A 95 2.71 -34.21 -9.35
CA CYS A 95 3.30 -35.40 -9.94
C CYS A 95 2.37 -35.79 -11.08
N LYS A 96 2.67 -35.35 -12.31
CA LYS A 96 2.18 -36.01 -13.51
C LYS A 96 2.86 -37.37 -13.51
N MET A 97 2.24 -38.31 -12.81
CA MET A 97 2.52 -39.72 -12.92
C MET A 97 1.55 -40.26 -13.97
N VAL A 98 1.82 -39.95 -15.24
CA VAL A 98 1.36 -40.69 -16.42
C VAL A 98 2.40 -40.52 -17.51
#